data_AF-A0A4Q7YZT0-F1
#
_entry.id   AF-A0A4Q7YZT0-F1
#
_cell.length_a   1.000
_cell.length_b   1.000
_cell.length_c   1.000
_cell.angle_alpha   90.00
_cell.angle_beta   90.00
_cell.angle_gamma   90.00
#
_symmetry.space_group_name_H-M   'P 1'
#
loop_
_entity.id
_entity.type
_entity.pdbx_description
1 polymer ?
#
loop_
_entity_poly.entity_id
_entity_poly.type
_entity_poly.pdbx_seq_one_letter_code
_entity_poly.pdbx_strand_id
1 'polypeptide(L)'
;MRPHKLFASLLGLSITLSSPLCAQSKSSWRAATTGELTAALPARAPVERERIETEMRTASGIIDTHGRLIAGVVLITAGYSAEGKYSHYLLVQAPISFENVALSPGSYVIGWTRKEDSLSVAFYDAATGVKRGTASAHHLEIGSRVESFRLWPPADHTFLQIGRFAIPYTLQE
;
A
#
# COMPACT_ATOMS: atom_id res chain seq x y z
N MET A 1 86.78 -13.43 4.02
CA MET A 1 85.79 -13.32 5.12
C MET A 1 84.63 -12.43 4.67
N ARG A 2 83.40 -12.95 4.72
CA ARG A 2 82.10 -12.22 4.66
C ARG A 2 81.93 -11.33 5.93
N PRO A 3 80.98 -10.35 6.05
CA PRO A 3 79.58 -10.35 5.58
C PRO A 3 79.04 -9.03 4.97
N HIS A 4 78.17 -9.08 3.95
CA HIS A 4 76.68 -9.09 3.93
C HIS A 4 75.97 -7.78 4.33
N LYS A 5 75.31 -7.13 3.35
CA LYS A 5 74.20 -6.20 3.56
C LYS A 5 72.91 -6.87 3.08
N LEU A 6 71.97 -7.05 4.02
CA LEU A 6 70.60 -7.49 3.81
C LEU A 6 69.78 -6.34 3.20
N PHE A 7 69.14 -6.58 2.05
CA PHE A 7 68.07 -5.74 1.52
C PHE A 7 66.80 -6.61 1.47
N ALA A 8 65.86 -6.35 2.38
CA ALA A 8 64.55 -6.98 2.38
C ALA A 8 63.56 -6.06 1.65
N SER A 9 63.07 -6.51 0.50
CA SER A 9 62.01 -5.81 -0.25
C SER A 9 60.68 -6.47 0.10
N LEU A 10 59.83 -5.79 0.86
CA LEU A 10 58.45 -6.22 1.10
C LEU A 10 57.60 -5.93 -0.14
N LEU A 11 57.07 -6.99 -0.76
CA LEU A 11 56.06 -6.91 -1.81
C LEU A 11 54.68 -6.91 -1.14
N GLY A 12 54.02 -5.75 -1.08
CA GLY A 12 52.66 -5.61 -0.55
C GLY A 12 51.62 -6.10 -1.57
N LEU A 13 50.95 -7.21 -1.28
CA LEU A 13 49.83 -7.73 -2.05
C LEU A 13 48.52 -7.06 -1.58
N SER A 14 48.07 -6.03 -2.29
CA SER A 14 46.78 -5.38 -2.04
C SER A 14 45.64 -6.25 -2.60
N ILE A 15 44.93 -6.96 -1.72
CA ILE A 15 43.69 -7.67 -2.05
C ILE A 15 42.55 -6.65 -2.04
N THR A 16 42.07 -6.26 -3.22
CA THR A 16 40.87 -5.45 -3.36
C THR A 16 39.64 -6.34 -3.16
N LEU A 17 39.00 -6.23 -1.99
CA LEU A 17 37.66 -6.79 -1.75
C LEU A 17 36.65 -6.04 -2.63
N SER A 18 36.20 -6.69 -3.70
CA SER A 18 35.04 -6.25 -4.48
C SER A 18 33.77 -6.56 -3.70
N SER A 19 33.22 -5.57 -2.99
CA SER A 19 31.87 -5.67 -2.42
C SER A 19 30.84 -5.66 -3.55
N PRO A 20 29.95 -6.67 -3.68
CA PRO A 20 28.85 -6.58 -4.61
C PRO A 20 27.90 -5.48 -4.12
N LEU A 21 27.72 -4.42 -4.93
CA LEU A 21 26.57 -3.54 -4.78
C LEU A 21 25.32 -4.40 -5.00
N CYS A 22 24.60 -4.73 -3.93
CA CYS A 22 23.22 -5.19 -4.06
C CYS A 22 22.41 -4.06 -4.68
N ALA A 23 22.14 -4.15 -5.98
CA ALA A 23 21.12 -3.35 -6.61
C ALA A 23 19.79 -3.67 -5.92
N GLN A 24 19.25 -2.72 -5.15
CA GLN A 24 17.89 -2.84 -4.63
C GLN A 24 16.95 -2.98 -5.83
N SER A 25 16.27 -4.13 -5.95
CA SER A 25 15.22 -4.33 -6.94
C SER A 25 14.20 -3.22 -6.76
N LYS A 26 14.05 -2.36 -7.76
CA LYS A 26 12.99 -1.35 -7.78
C LYS A 26 11.66 -2.08 -7.72
N SER A 27 10.79 -1.68 -6.79
CA SER A 27 9.42 -2.18 -6.71
C SER A 27 8.78 -2.15 -8.10
N SER A 28 8.21 -3.29 -8.52
CA SER A 28 7.49 -3.44 -9.79
C SER A 28 6.18 -2.63 -9.83
N TRP A 29 5.76 -2.08 -8.69
CA TRP A 29 4.54 -1.32 -8.52
C TRP A 29 4.75 0.19 -8.69
N ARG A 30 3.85 0.83 -9.44
CA ARG A 30 3.77 2.29 -9.61
C ARG A 30 2.36 2.80 -9.31
N ALA A 31 2.19 4.11 -9.23
CA ALA A 31 0.86 4.72 -9.16
C ALA A 31 0.06 4.39 -10.45
N ALA A 32 -1.20 4.01 -10.29
CA ALA A 32 -2.13 3.85 -11.39
C ALA A 32 -2.54 5.23 -11.95
N THR A 33 -2.67 5.31 -13.26
CA THR A 33 -3.15 6.51 -13.95
C THR A 33 -4.66 6.67 -13.80
N THR A 34 -5.17 7.88 -14.01
CA THR A 34 -6.62 8.14 -14.02
C THR A 34 -7.38 7.25 -15.01
N GLY A 35 -6.79 6.97 -16.18
CA GLY A 35 -7.38 6.08 -17.19
C GLY A 35 -7.49 4.64 -16.72
N GLU A 36 -6.44 4.11 -16.09
CA GLU A 36 -6.44 2.76 -15.51
C GLU A 36 -7.45 2.63 -14.35
N LEU A 37 -7.49 3.63 -13.48
CA LEU A 37 -8.44 3.66 -12.36
C LEU A 37 -9.90 3.72 -12.85
N THR A 38 -10.18 4.59 -13.83
CA THR A 38 -11.54 4.74 -14.41
C THR A 38 -11.98 3.48 -15.16
N ALA A 39 -11.04 2.77 -15.79
CA ALA A 39 -11.35 1.52 -16.49
C ALA A 39 -11.67 0.37 -15.52
N ALA A 40 -11.05 0.35 -14.34
CA ALA A 40 -11.15 -0.78 -13.41
C ALA A 40 -12.18 -0.58 -12.28
N LEU A 41 -12.35 0.66 -11.79
CA LEU A 41 -13.23 0.95 -10.66
C LEU A 41 -14.66 1.25 -11.15
N PRO A 42 -15.69 0.69 -10.49
CA PRO A 42 -17.07 0.90 -10.91
C PRO A 42 -17.54 2.30 -10.54
N ALA A 43 -18.38 2.93 -11.38
CA ALA A 43 -19.08 4.16 -11.00
C ALA A 43 -20.07 3.96 -9.83
N ARG A 44 -20.55 2.72 -9.67
CA ARG A 44 -21.37 2.27 -8.54
C ARG A 44 -20.85 0.93 -8.01
N ALA A 45 -20.26 0.94 -6.84
CA ALA A 45 -19.70 -0.24 -6.20
C ALA A 45 -20.82 -1.18 -5.72
N PRO A 46 -20.77 -2.49 -6.05
CA PRO A 46 -21.67 -3.46 -5.44
C PRO A 46 -21.26 -3.67 -3.97
N VAL A 47 -22.21 -3.46 -3.05
CA VAL A 47 -22.00 -3.64 -1.61
C VAL A 47 -23.18 -4.42 -1.04
N GLU A 48 -22.94 -5.66 -0.64
CA GLU A 48 -23.97 -6.64 -0.27
C GLU A 48 -25.06 -6.76 -1.35
N ARG A 49 -26.25 -6.20 -1.09
CA ARG A 49 -27.40 -6.19 -2.01
C ARG A 49 -27.62 -4.84 -2.68
N GLU A 50 -26.74 -3.87 -2.43
CA GLU A 50 -26.86 -2.49 -2.89
C GLU A 50 -25.80 -2.13 -3.93
N ARG A 51 -25.99 -0.97 -4.59
CA ARG A 51 -25.01 -0.36 -5.47
C ARG A 51 -24.81 1.09 -5.08
N ILE A 52 -23.67 1.39 -4.46
CA ILE A 52 -23.38 2.70 -3.88
C ILE A 52 -22.53 3.50 -4.86
N GLU A 53 -22.89 4.77 -5.08
CA GLU A 53 -22.14 5.67 -5.96
C GLU A 53 -20.71 5.88 -5.46
N THR A 54 -19.76 5.96 -6.37
CA THR A 54 -18.34 6.21 -6.05
C THR A 54 -17.94 7.62 -6.43
N GLU A 55 -17.09 8.24 -5.61
CA GLU A 55 -16.51 9.56 -5.88
C GLU A 55 -15.20 9.42 -6.66
N MET A 56 -15.27 9.21 -7.97
CA MET A 56 -14.09 8.85 -8.81
C MET A 56 -12.91 9.84 -8.73
N ARG A 57 -13.14 11.11 -8.39
CA ARG A 57 -12.06 12.09 -8.15
C ARG A 57 -11.15 11.75 -6.95
N THR A 58 -11.59 10.82 -6.09
CA THR A 58 -10.82 10.31 -4.94
C THR A 58 -10.13 8.98 -5.25
N ALA A 59 -10.30 8.44 -6.47
CA ALA A 59 -9.73 7.16 -6.84
C ALA A 59 -8.21 7.19 -6.72
N SER A 60 -7.65 6.16 -6.10
CA SER A 60 -6.22 5.98 -5.95
C SER A 60 -5.89 4.50 -6.03
N GLY A 61 -4.72 4.17 -6.54
CA GLY A 61 -4.28 2.78 -6.65
C GLY A 61 -2.87 2.66 -7.17
N ILE A 62 -2.39 1.43 -7.12
CA ILE A 62 -1.08 1.02 -7.61
C ILE A 62 -1.26 -0.14 -8.58
N ILE A 63 -0.40 -0.19 -9.59
CA ILE A 63 -0.41 -1.23 -10.63
C ILE A 63 1.01 -1.76 -10.83
N ASP A 64 1.13 -3.08 -10.99
CA ASP A 64 2.40 -3.74 -11.25
C ASP A 64 2.70 -3.87 -12.76
N THR A 65 3.88 -4.39 -13.08
CA THR A 65 4.32 -4.64 -14.46
C THR A 65 3.50 -5.71 -15.20
N HIS A 66 2.73 -6.53 -14.48
CA HIS A 66 1.83 -7.53 -15.04
C HIS A 66 0.40 -6.99 -15.24
N GLY A 67 0.16 -5.72 -14.89
CA GLY A 67 -1.16 -5.09 -14.99
C GLY A 67 -2.11 -5.43 -13.84
N ARG A 68 -1.63 -6.06 -12.76
CA ARG A 68 -2.44 -6.33 -11.57
C ARG A 68 -2.61 -5.03 -10.79
N LEU A 69 -3.86 -4.64 -10.57
CA LEU A 69 -4.25 -3.40 -9.91
C LEU A 69 -4.69 -3.64 -8.46
N ILE A 70 -4.27 -2.77 -7.55
CA ILE A 70 -4.90 -2.58 -6.24
C ILE A 70 -5.34 -1.12 -6.19
N ALA A 71 -6.65 -0.89 -6.07
CA ALA A 71 -7.21 0.45 -6.18
C ALA A 71 -8.44 0.62 -5.31
N GLY A 72 -8.69 1.82 -4.83
CA GLY A 72 -9.89 2.14 -4.08
C GLY A 72 -10.41 3.53 -4.38
N VAL A 73 -11.63 3.77 -3.91
CA VAL A 73 -12.40 4.99 -4.16
C VAL A 73 -13.38 5.21 -3.02
N VAL A 74 -13.63 6.47 -2.66
CA VAL A 74 -14.63 6.84 -1.66
C VAL A 74 -16.03 6.48 -2.16
N LEU A 75 -16.87 6.00 -1.24
CA LEU A 75 -18.29 5.75 -1.45
C LEU A 75 -19.12 6.96 -1.03
N ILE A 76 -20.03 7.39 -1.90
CA ILE A 76 -20.99 8.47 -1.62
C ILE A 76 -22.17 7.86 -0.87
N THR A 77 -21.96 7.62 0.42
CA THR A 77 -23.00 7.10 1.31
C THR A 77 -23.83 8.24 1.85
N ALA A 78 -24.89 8.62 1.16
CA ALA A 78 -25.90 9.51 1.72
C ALA A 78 -26.61 8.82 2.92
N GLY A 79 -26.01 8.88 4.10
CA GLY A 79 -26.56 8.34 5.36
C GLY A 79 -26.01 6.97 5.82
N TYR A 80 -25.47 6.12 4.94
CA TYR A 80 -24.96 4.78 5.35
C TYR A 80 -23.66 4.82 6.17
N SER A 81 -22.92 5.94 6.14
CA SER A 81 -21.71 6.12 6.96
C SER A 81 -22.00 6.55 8.40
N ALA A 82 -23.25 6.66 8.83
CA ALA A 82 -23.61 7.07 10.20
C ALA A 82 -22.96 6.17 11.28
N GLU A 83 -22.60 4.93 10.93
CA GLU A 83 -21.89 3.98 11.82
C GLU A 83 -20.46 3.64 11.35
N GLY A 84 -19.97 4.30 10.28
CA GLY A 84 -18.61 4.12 9.78
C GLY A 84 -18.33 2.78 9.09
N LYS A 85 -19.34 1.97 8.73
CA LYS A 85 -19.15 0.60 8.20
C LYS A 85 -18.62 0.57 6.75
N TYR A 86 -19.10 1.45 5.85
CA TYR A 86 -18.73 1.46 4.43
C TYR A 86 -18.39 2.87 3.95
N SER A 87 -17.10 3.18 3.88
CA SER A 87 -16.54 4.47 3.50
C SER A 87 -15.81 4.44 2.15
N HIS A 88 -15.17 3.32 1.83
CA HIS A 88 -14.40 3.14 0.59
C HIS A 88 -14.68 1.78 -0.01
N TYR A 89 -14.60 1.70 -1.33
CA TYR A 89 -14.49 0.44 -2.06
C TYR A 89 -13.02 0.19 -2.39
N LEU A 90 -12.61 -1.08 -2.37
CA LEU A 90 -11.26 -1.53 -2.65
C LEU A 90 -11.30 -2.74 -3.60
N LEU A 91 -10.69 -2.60 -4.77
CA LEU A 91 -10.39 -3.69 -5.69
C LEU A 91 -8.97 -4.18 -5.44
N VAL A 92 -8.80 -5.48 -5.31
CA VAL A 92 -7.51 -6.15 -5.10
C VAL A 92 -7.32 -7.19 -6.19
N GLN A 93 -6.28 -7.07 -7.02
CA GLN A 93 -5.94 -8.08 -8.05
C GLN A 93 -4.63 -8.84 -7.75
N ALA A 94 -3.90 -8.44 -6.71
CA ALA A 94 -2.76 -9.18 -6.16
C ALA A 94 -2.86 -9.18 -4.62
N PRO A 95 -2.41 -10.24 -3.92
CA PRO A 95 -2.51 -10.31 -2.48
C PRO A 95 -1.83 -9.13 -1.77
N ILE A 96 -2.52 -8.53 -0.81
CA ILE A 96 -2.05 -7.42 0.01
C ILE A 96 -2.40 -7.67 1.46
N SER A 97 -1.50 -7.30 2.37
CA SER A 97 -1.75 -7.37 3.81
C SER A 97 -1.68 -5.99 4.44
N PHE A 98 -2.63 -5.70 5.33
CA PHE A 98 -2.66 -4.52 6.19
C PHE A 98 -2.55 -4.99 7.63
N GLU A 99 -1.39 -4.82 8.25
CA GLU A 99 -1.07 -5.41 9.56
C GLU A 99 -1.38 -6.93 9.61
N ASN A 100 -2.38 -7.33 10.40
CA ASN A 100 -2.86 -8.70 10.58
C ASN A 100 -4.00 -9.09 9.62
N VAL A 101 -4.37 -8.21 8.67
CA VAL A 101 -5.46 -8.45 7.71
C VAL A 101 -4.87 -8.79 6.34
N ALA A 102 -4.95 -10.06 5.94
CA ALA A 102 -4.56 -10.50 4.61
C ALA A 102 -5.78 -10.54 3.66
N LEU A 103 -5.67 -9.84 2.53
CA LEU A 103 -6.68 -9.81 1.47
C LEU A 103 -6.13 -10.54 0.24
N SER A 104 -6.89 -11.53 -0.22
CA SER A 104 -6.68 -12.18 -1.52
C SER A 104 -7.24 -11.31 -2.64
N PRO A 105 -7.00 -11.65 -3.92
CA PRO A 105 -7.69 -10.98 -5.02
C PRO A 105 -9.21 -11.03 -4.84
N GLY A 106 -9.88 -9.88 -5.00
CA GLY A 106 -11.30 -9.71 -4.73
C GLY A 106 -11.72 -8.26 -4.60
N SER A 107 -12.97 -8.06 -4.21
CA SER A 107 -13.58 -6.75 -3.97
C SER A 107 -13.97 -6.61 -2.51
N TYR A 108 -13.59 -5.49 -1.92
CA TYR A 108 -13.75 -5.22 -0.50
C TYR A 108 -14.35 -3.84 -0.27
N VAL A 109 -14.89 -3.64 0.92
CA VAL A 109 -15.28 -2.34 1.43
C VAL A 109 -14.60 -2.09 2.76
N ILE A 110 -14.26 -0.82 2.98
CA ILE A 110 -13.52 -0.38 4.16
C ILE A 110 -14.44 0.51 4.98
N GLY A 111 -14.56 0.18 6.26
CA GLY A 111 -15.15 1.04 7.29
C GLY A 111 -14.08 1.52 8.25
N TRP A 112 -14.34 2.64 8.93
CA TRP A 112 -13.47 3.07 10.02
C TRP A 112 -14.25 3.79 11.11
N THR A 113 -13.78 3.63 12.34
CA THR A 113 -14.22 4.40 13.50
C THR A 113 -13.02 5.10 14.12
N ARG A 114 -13.25 6.27 14.70
CA ARG A 114 -12.20 7.03 15.36
C ARG A 114 -11.95 6.47 16.76
N LYS A 115 -10.68 6.25 17.08
CA LYS A 115 -10.17 6.06 18.45
C LYS A 115 -9.47 7.35 18.89
N GLU A 116 -8.90 7.38 20.09
CA GLU A 116 -8.24 8.56 20.65
C GLU A 116 -7.23 9.19 19.66
N ASP A 117 -6.21 8.42 19.25
CA ASP A 117 -5.15 8.88 18.32
C ASP A 117 -5.00 8.02 17.05
N SER A 118 -6.02 7.24 16.69
CA SER A 118 -5.98 6.32 15.55
C SER A 118 -7.34 6.11 14.90
N LEU A 119 -7.37 5.48 13.72
CA LEU A 119 -8.58 4.90 13.17
C LEU A 119 -8.55 3.38 13.34
N SER A 120 -9.67 2.81 13.77
CA SER A 120 -9.90 1.37 13.72
C SER A 120 -10.54 1.03 12.38
N VAL A 121 -9.75 0.50 11.46
CA VAL A 121 -10.15 0.31 10.06
C VAL A 121 -10.56 -1.14 9.82
N ALA A 122 -11.83 -1.37 9.51
CA ALA A 122 -12.38 -2.68 9.28
C ALA A 122 -12.52 -2.97 7.78
N PHE A 123 -12.15 -4.19 7.38
CA PHE A 123 -12.25 -4.66 6.00
C PHE A 123 -13.36 -5.69 5.90
N TYR A 124 -14.21 -5.59 4.89
CA TYR A 124 -15.30 -6.51 4.63
C TYR A 124 -15.25 -6.95 3.16
N ASP A 125 -15.63 -8.19 2.90
CA ASP A 125 -15.94 -8.63 1.55
C ASP A 125 -17.11 -7.79 1.00
N ALA A 126 -16.93 -7.21 -0.19
CA ALA A 126 -17.91 -6.28 -0.73
C ALA A 126 -19.24 -6.97 -1.07
N ALA A 127 -19.21 -8.21 -1.56
CA ALA A 127 -20.41 -8.92 -2.01
C ALA A 127 -21.24 -9.49 -0.85
N THR A 128 -20.57 -9.87 0.24
CA THR A 128 -21.21 -10.61 1.36
C THR A 128 -21.30 -9.82 2.66
N GLY A 129 -20.54 -8.71 2.79
CA GLY A 129 -20.44 -7.96 4.04
C GLY A 129 -19.69 -8.70 5.15
N VAL A 130 -19.07 -9.85 4.86
CA VAL A 130 -18.32 -10.64 5.84
C VAL A 130 -17.04 -9.90 6.22
N LYS A 131 -16.86 -9.66 7.52
CA LYS A 131 -15.66 -9.00 8.06
C LYS A 131 -14.42 -9.89 7.86
N ARG A 132 -13.39 -9.32 7.23
CA ARG A 132 -12.08 -9.95 6.99
C ARG A 132 -11.07 -9.67 8.10
N GLY A 133 -11.21 -8.53 8.77
CA GLY A 133 -10.32 -8.15 9.86
C GLY A 133 -10.41 -6.67 10.22
N THR A 134 -9.49 -6.24 11.06
CA THR A 134 -9.34 -4.83 11.44
C THR A 134 -7.86 -4.51 11.59
N ALA A 135 -7.43 -3.39 11.02
CA ALA A 135 -6.09 -2.82 11.19
C ALA A 135 -6.19 -1.45 11.85
N SER A 136 -5.10 -0.98 12.45
CA SER A 136 -5.00 0.35 13.04
C SER A 136 -4.36 1.32 12.04
N ALA A 137 -5.01 2.46 11.80
CA ALA A 137 -4.39 3.56 11.08
C ALA A 137 -3.88 4.59 12.08
N HIS A 138 -2.58 4.90 12.01
CA HIS A 138 -1.95 5.82 12.95
C HIS A 138 -1.76 7.20 12.31
N HIS A 139 -1.81 8.25 13.13
CA HIS A 139 -1.64 9.61 12.67
C HIS A 139 -0.25 9.81 12.02
N LEU A 140 -0.23 10.39 10.83
CA LEU A 140 1.00 10.80 10.14
C LEU A 140 1.53 12.09 10.74
N GLU A 141 2.84 12.19 10.96
CA GLU A 141 3.45 13.41 11.52
C GLU A 141 3.25 14.64 10.62
N ILE A 142 3.44 15.82 11.23
CA ILE A 142 3.14 17.13 10.65
C ILE A 142 3.86 17.30 9.30
N GLY A 143 3.08 17.57 8.24
CA GLY A 143 3.58 17.80 6.87
C GLY A 143 2.94 16.91 5.80
N SER A 144 2.29 15.80 6.19
CA SER A 144 1.55 14.98 5.23
C SER A 144 0.27 15.68 4.76
N ARG A 145 0.05 15.74 3.45
CA ARG A 145 -1.19 16.22 2.82
C ARG A 145 -2.39 15.42 3.35
N VAL A 146 -3.54 16.07 3.53
CA VAL A 146 -4.80 15.37 3.81
C VAL A 146 -5.32 14.75 2.52
N GLU A 147 -5.53 13.43 2.50
CA GLU A 147 -6.04 12.69 1.35
C GLU A 147 -7.33 11.98 1.74
N SER A 148 -8.38 12.00 0.90
CA SER A 148 -9.59 11.22 1.20
C SER A 148 -9.29 9.72 1.21
N PHE A 149 -8.54 9.26 0.21
CA PHE A 149 -8.04 7.90 0.08
C PHE A 149 -6.79 7.91 -0.81
N ARG A 150 -5.68 7.33 -0.34
CA ARG A 150 -4.44 7.28 -1.13
C ARG A 150 -3.68 5.99 -0.84
N LEU A 151 -3.56 5.13 -1.85
CA LEU A 151 -2.65 3.98 -1.80
C LEU A 151 -1.33 4.38 -2.46
N TRP A 152 -0.29 4.52 -1.66
CA TRP A 152 1.02 4.95 -2.16
C TRP A 152 1.77 3.79 -2.83
N PRO A 153 2.51 4.01 -3.93
CA PRO A 153 3.43 3.02 -4.47
C PRO A 153 4.54 2.68 -3.46
N PRO A 154 4.98 1.42 -3.35
CA PRO A 154 6.02 1.02 -2.40
C PRO A 154 7.35 1.77 -2.55
N ALA A 155 7.64 2.26 -3.77
CA ALA A 155 8.82 3.07 -4.03
C ALA A 155 8.78 4.46 -3.37
N ASP A 156 7.59 4.96 -3.08
CA ASP A 156 7.37 6.23 -2.38
C ASP A 156 7.13 5.96 -0.90
N HIS A 157 6.05 5.22 -0.60
CA HIS A 157 5.62 4.86 0.75
C HIS A 157 4.82 3.54 0.75
N THR A 158 5.00 2.70 1.77
CA THR A 158 4.30 1.43 1.93
C THR A 158 3.10 1.54 2.89
N PHE A 159 2.21 2.50 2.65
CA PHE A 159 0.98 2.65 3.42
C PHE A 159 -0.23 3.07 2.58
N LEU A 160 -1.41 2.70 3.09
CA LEU A 160 -2.69 3.26 2.68
C LEU A 160 -3.03 4.42 3.61
N GLN A 161 -3.41 5.57 3.04
CA GLN A 161 -3.75 6.77 3.78
C GLN A 161 -5.24 7.13 3.67
N ILE A 162 -5.82 7.46 4.82
CA ILE A 162 -7.18 7.99 4.97
C ILE A 162 -7.11 9.23 5.86
N GLY A 163 -7.40 10.40 5.31
CA GLY A 163 -7.19 11.70 5.95
C GLY A 163 -5.72 11.92 6.29
N ARG A 164 -5.41 12.00 7.59
CA ARG A 164 -4.04 12.07 8.14
C ARG A 164 -3.61 10.77 8.82
N PHE A 165 -4.29 9.66 8.55
CA PHE A 165 -3.97 8.38 9.16
C PHE A 165 -3.44 7.41 8.11
N ALA A 166 -2.46 6.61 8.48
CA ALA A 166 -1.82 5.64 7.60
C ALA A 166 -1.86 4.24 8.19
N ILE A 167 -2.13 3.27 7.31
CA ILE A 167 -2.08 1.84 7.61
C ILE A 167 -0.93 1.25 6.78
N PRO A 168 0.13 0.73 7.40
CA PRO A 168 1.18 0.04 6.67
C PRO A 168 0.61 -1.14 5.87
N TYR A 169 1.15 -1.37 4.67
CA TYR A 169 0.81 -2.55 3.90
C TYR A 169 2.05 -3.29 3.40
N THR A 170 1.88 -4.58 3.10
CA THR A 170 2.85 -5.40 2.39
C THR A 170 2.21 -6.06 1.18
N LEU A 171 2.99 -6.21 0.11
CA LEU A 171 2.58 -6.89 -1.11
C LEU A 171 3.28 -8.26 -1.15
N GLN A 172 2.57 -9.27 -1.62
CA GLN A 172 3.17 -10.55 -1.95
C GLN A 172 3.40 -10.57 -3.47
N GLU A 173 4.66 -10.60 -3.90
CA GLU A 173 5.02 -10.61 -5.32
C GLU A 173 4.68 -11.93 -6.01
#